data_AF-A0A0E9QGT0-F1
#
_entry.id   AF-A0A0E9QGT0-F1
#
_cell.length_a   1.000
_cell.length_b   1.000
_cell.length_c   1.000
_cell.angle_alpha   90.00
_cell.angle_beta   90.00
_cell.angle_gamma   90.00
#
_symmetry.space_group_name_H-M   'P 1'
#
loop_
_entity.id
_entity.type
_entity.pdbx_description
1 polymer ?
#
loop_
_entity_poly.entity_id
_entity_poly.type
_entity_poly.pdbx_seq_one_letter_code
_entity_poly.pdbx_strand_id
1 'polypeptide(L)' 'MHLLRNHLRIHMGEVPYKCTHSGKCFTTEYNLHTHVRINTGEKPYKCTQCEKCLIGSLI' A
#
# COMPACT_ATOMS: atom_id res chain seq x y z
N MET A 1 6.21 -14.29 11.27
CA MET A 1 6.65 -13.30 12.29
C MET A 1 6.78 -11.85 11.80
N HIS A 2 6.35 -11.49 10.57
CA HIS A 2 6.38 -10.08 10.10
C HIS A 2 5.18 -9.24 10.56
N LEU A 3 4.03 -9.89 10.79
CA LEU A 3 2.78 -9.21 11.18
C LEU A 3 2.87 -8.56 12.56
N LEU A 4 3.40 -9.27 13.57
CA LEU A 4 3.57 -8.71 14.92
C LEU A 4 4.55 -7.53 14.93
N ARG A 5 5.67 -7.62 14.20
CA ARG A 5 6.61 -6.51 14.05
C ARG A 5 5.93 -5.28 13.44
N ASN A 6 5.18 -5.46 12.36
CA ASN A 6 4.43 -4.37 11.72
C ASN A 6 3.36 -3.78 12.65
N HIS A 7 2.70 -4.62 13.45
CA HIS A 7 1.73 -4.16 14.46
C HIS A 7 2.40 -3.29 15.53
N LEU A 8 3.54 -3.74 16.08
CA LEU A 8 4.26 -3.01 17.12
C LEU A 8 4.75 -1.63 16.68
N ARG A 9 5.01 -1.41 15.37
CA ARG A 9 5.35 -0.08 14.83
C ARG A 9 4.30 0.98 15.14
N ILE A 10 3.03 0.62 15.26
CA ILE A 10 1.94 1.56 15.58
C ILE A 10 2.12 2.09 17.00
N HIS A 11 2.47 1.21 17.94
CA HIS A 11 2.73 1.60 19.34
C HIS A 11 4.00 2.45 19.47
N MET A 12 5.01 2.18 18.64
CA MET A 12 6.29 2.90 18.65
C MET A 12 6.30 4.17 17.78
N GLY A 13 5.25 4.40 16.98
CA GLY A 13 5.20 5.51 16.02
C GLY A 13 6.16 5.37 14.84
N GLU A 14 6.66 4.16 14.55
CA GLU A 14 7.60 3.92 13.46
C GLU A 14 6.90 3.89 12.09
N VAL A 15 7.33 4.75 11.17
CA VAL A 15 6.83 4.81 9.78
C VAL A 15 7.98 4.72 8.77
N PRO A 16 8.61 3.55 8.61
CA PRO A 16 9.86 3.43 7.88
C PRO A 16 9.73 3.61 6.37
N TYR A 17 8.53 3.52 5.80
CA TYR A 17 8.33 3.56 4.36
C TYR A 17 7.87 4.94 3.90
N LYS A 18 8.74 5.68 3.23
CA LYS A 18 8.46 7.04 2.73
C LYS A 18 8.19 7.04 1.23
N CYS A 19 7.11 7.71 0.81
CA CYS A 19 6.86 8.02 -0.59
C CYS A 19 7.84 9.10 -1.06
N THR A 20 8.62 8.81 -2.11
CA THR A 20 9.59 9.75 -2.68
C THR A 20 8.92 10.95 -3.35
N HIS A 21 7.72 10.77 -3.92
CA HIS A 21 6.99 11.81 -4.64
C HIS A 21 6.26 12.78 -3.70
N SER A 22 5.51 12.25 -2.73
CA SER A 22 4.67 13.07 -1.84
C SER A 22 5.26 13.28 -0.44
N GLY A 23 6.38 12.63 -0.11
CA GLY A 23 7.01 12.68 1.21
C GLY A 23 6.24 11.96 2.33
N LYS A 24 5.06 11.41 2.06
CA LYS A 24 4.19 10.74 3.05
C LYS A 24 4.79 9.42 3.53
N CYS A 25 4.75 9.16 4.83
CA CYS A 25 5.30 7.95 5.44
C CYS A 25 4.21 6.93 5.82
N PHE A 26 4.56 5.64 5.83
CA PHE A 26 3.69 4.50 6.08
C PHE A 26 4.38 3.48 7.00
N THR A 27 3.57 2.75 7.77
CA THR A 27 4.03 1.69 8.68
C THR A 27 4.35 0.37 7.96
N THR A 28 3.78 0.16 6.78
CA THR A 28 3.95 -1.05 5.95
C THR A 28 4.24 -0.70 4.50
N GLU A 29 4.97 -1.60 3.84
CA GLU A 29 5.31 -1.47 2.42
C GLU A 29 4.06 -1.57 1.53
N TYR A 30 3.11 -2.45 1.87
CA TYR A 30 1.85 -2.61 1.16
C TYR A 30 1.04 -1.30 1.07
N ASN A 31 1.01 -0.54 2.17
CA ASN A 31 0.32 0.75 2.20
C ASN A 31 1.05 1.80 1.34
N LEU A 32 2.39 1.81 1.34
CA LEU A 32 3.17 2.67 0.46
C LEU A 32 2.91 2.34 -1.03
N HIS A 33 2.99 1.07 -1.41
CA HIS A 33 2.75 0.64 -2.80
C HIS A 33 1.33 0.98 -3.27
N THR A 34 0.32 0.76 -2.42
CA THR A 34 -1.05 1.13 -2.74
C THR A 34 -1.22 2.64 -2.91
N HIS A 35 -0.58 3.44 -2.05
CA HIS A 35 -0.55 4.91 -2.20
C HIS A 35 0.11 5.33 -3.51
N VAL A 36 1.25 4.72 -3.88
CA VAL A 36 1.93 5.04 -5.15
C VAL A 36 1.04 4.72 -6.35
N ARG A 37 0.37 3.56 -6.36
CA ARG A 37 -0.56 3.19 -7.44
C ARG A 37 -1.73 4.18 -7.60
N ILE A 38 -2.22 4.75 -6.50
CA ILE A 38 -3.25 5.80 -6.55
C ILE A 38 -2.71 7.05 -7.25
N ASN A 39 -1.46 7.45 -6.97
CA ASN A 39 -0.85 8.62 -7.61
C ASN A 39 -0.57 8.39 -9.10
N THR A 40 -0.14 7.19 -9.48
CA THR A 40 0.18 6.86 -10.88
C THR A 40 -1.04 6.46 -11.70
N GLY A 41 -2.16 6.12 -11.05
CA GLY A 41 -3.35 5.58 -11.69
C GLY A 41 -3.20 4.13 -12.17
N GLU A 42 -2.16 3.42 -11.73
CA GLU A 42 -1.92 2.03 -12.08
C GLU A 42 -3.04 1.11 -11.56
N LYS A 43 -3.61 0.29 -12.43
CA LYS A 43 -4.71 -0.64 -12.11
C LYS A 43 -4.35 -2.07 -12.52
N PRO A 44 -3.52 -2.77 -11.73
CA PRO A 44 -2.97 -4.06 -12.14
C PRO A 44 -3.97 -5.22 -12.08
N TYR A 45 -5.09 -5.07 -11.36
CA TYR A 45 -6.06 -6.15 -11.17
C TYR A 45 -7.25 -5.98 -12.09
N LYS A 46 -7.32 -6.80 -13.15
CA LYS A 46 -8.47 -6.86 -14.06
C LYS A 46 -9.43 -7.97 -13.63
N CYS A 47 -10.70 -7.63 -13.44
CA CYS A 47 -11.77 -8.63 -13.31
C CYS A 47 -12.06 -9.23 -14.70
N THR A 48 -11.98 -10.55 -14.84
CA THR A 48 -12.27 -11.23 -16.12
C THR A 48 -13.77 -11.30 -16.44
N GLN A 49 -14.64 -11.16 -15.43
CA GLN A 49 -16.10 -11.25 -15.62
C GLN A 49 -16.74 -9.93 -16.05
N CYS A 50 -16.29 -8.80 -15.52
CA CYS A 50 -16.85 -7.47 -15.84
C CYS A 50 -15.83 -6.49 -16.42
N GLU A 51 -14.61 -6.95 -16.70
CA GLU A 51 -13.49 -6.19 -17.31
C GLU A 51 -13.02 -4.95 -16.57
N LYS A 52 -13.55 -4.67 -15.37
CA LYS A 52 -13.13 -3.55 -14.54
C LYS A 52 -11.73 -3.77 -13.97
N CYS A 53 -10.91 -2.72 -14.01
CA CYS A 53 -9.58 -2.73 -13.41
C CYS A 53 -9.56 -1.97 -12.07
N LEU A 54 -8.91 -2.55 -11.06
CA LEU A 54 -8.80 -2.03 -9.69
C LEU A 54 -7.35 -1.69 -9.33
N ILE A 55 -7.19 -0.70 -8.45
CA ILE A 55 -5.89 -0.22 -7.96
C ILE A 55 -5.38 -1.07 -6.78
N GLY A 56 -6.27 -1.51 -5.89
CA GLY A 56 -5.94 -2.31 -4.69
C GLY A 56 -6.17 -3.81 -4.87
N SER A 57 -5.50 -4.64 -4.04
CA SER A 57 -5.62 -6.09 -4.09
C SER A 57 -7.03 -6.55 -3.72
N LEU A 58 -7.55 -7.58 -4.41
CA LEU A 58 -8.69 -8.36 -3.92
C LEU A 58 -8.26 -9.03 -2.60
N ILE A 59 -8.90 -8.65 -1.50
CA ILE A 59 -8.95 -9.41 -0.25
C ILE A 59 -10.34 -10.03 -0.19
#